data_AF-A0A6I1Z9X7-F1
#
_entry.id   AF-A0A6I1Z9X7-F1
#
_cell.length_a   1.000
_cell.length_b   1.000
_cell.length_c   1.000
_cell.angle_alpha   90.00
_cell.angle_beta   90.00
_cell.angle_gamma   90.00
#
_symmetry.space_group_name_H-M   'P 1'
#
loop_
_entity.id
_entity.type
_entity.pdbx_description
1 polymer ?
#
loop_
_entity_poly.entity_id
_entity_poly.type
_entity_poly.pdbx_seq_one_letter_code
_entity_poly.pdbx_strand_id
1 'polypeptide(L)' 'MFRHQHGEWEVIDTPGVNNFIPTGEDEVVTRNILMDQTPTRILQVADAKNLRRGLLLSLQLAEMGLPYTLS' A
#
# COMPACT_ATOMS: atom_id res chain seq x y z
N MET A 1 12.80 0.35 12.46
CA MET A 1 11.95 -0.13 13.57
C MET A 1 11.48 1.06 14.37
N PHE A 2 10.18 1.37 14.35
CA PHE A 2 9.60 2.50 15.10
C PHE A 2 8.92 1.96 16.36
N ARG A 3 9.25 2.51 17.53
CA ARG A 3 8.74 2.05 18.83
C ARG A 3 7.69 3.04 19.32
N HIS A 4 6.43 2.61 19.41
CA HIS A 4 5.33 3.38 19.99
C HIS A 4 4.80 2.66 21.25
N GLN A 5 4.08 3.35 22.13
CA GLN A 5 3.68 2.87 23.47
C GLN A 5 2.80 1.59 23.52
N HIS A 6 2.54 0.93 22.39
CA HIS A 6 1.66 -0.25 22.25
C HIS A 6 2.29 -1.46 21.54
N GLY A 7 3.61 -1.47 21.31
CA GLY A 7 4.31 -2.59 20.65
C GLY A 7 5.32 -2.12 19.60
N GLU A 8 6.16 -3.03 19.12
CA GLU A 8 7.06 -2.78 18.00
C GLU A 8 6.32 -2.99 16.68
N TRP A 9 6.38 -2.00 15.79
CA TRP A 9 5.83 -2.08 14.45
C TRP A 9 6.95 -2.26 13.44
N GLU A 10 6.80 -3.26 12.59
CA GLU A 10 7.56 -3.35 11.35
C GLU A 10 6.85 -2.52 10.28
N VAL A 11 7.60 -1.61 9.66
CA VAL A 11 7.10 -0.78 8.56
C VAL A 11 7.93 -1.14 7.35
N ILE A 12 7.24 -1.55 6.30
CA ILE A 12 7.82 -1.89 5.01
C ILE A 12 7.41 -0.79 4.05
N ASP A 13 8.41 -0.11 3.48
CA ASP A 13 8.18 0.85 2.41
C ASP A 13 8.14 0.11 1.08
N THR A 14 7.15 0.42 0.25
CA THR A 14 6.97 -0.19 -1.06
C THR A 14 7.37 0.80 -2.15
N PRO A 15 7.84 0.33 -3.32
CA PRO A 15 7.95 1.20 -4.49
C PRO A 15 6.66 1.99 -4.76
N GLY A 16 6.82 3.21 -5.27
CA GLY A 16 5.69 4.07 -5.60
C GLY A 16 4.99 3.60 -6.88
N VAL A 17 3.79 3.04 -6.76
CA VAL A 17 3.03 2.53 -7.90
C VAL A 17 1.85 3.41 -8.28
N ASN A 18 1.41 3.31 -9.53
CA ASN A 18 0.20 3.96 -10.04
C ASN A 18 -0.98 3.00 -10.21
N ASN A 19 -0.70 1.69 -10.13
CA ASN A 19 -1.61 0.60 -10.40
C ASN A 19 -1.05 -0.69 -9.78
N PHE A 20 -1.91 -1.60 -9.30
CA PHE A 20 -1.49 -2.91 -8.79
C PHE A 20 -1.48 -4.03 -9.85
N ILE A 21 -1.93 -3.76 -11.08
CA ILE A 21 -1.71 -4.68 -12.21
C ILE A 21 -0.26 -4.52 -12.67
N PRO A 22 0.56 -5.57 -12.56
CA PRO A 22 1.99 -5.46 -12.82
C PRO A 22 2.29 -5.27 -14.30
N THR A 23 2.79 -4.09 -14.64
CA THR A 23 3.34 -3.76 -15.97
C THR A 23 4.84 -3.48 -15.94
N GLY A 24 5.42 -3.32 -14.74
CA GLY A 24 6.84 -3.07 -14.51
C GLY A 24 7.33 -3.68 -13.20
N GLU A 25 8.62 -3.50 -12.93
CA GLU A 25 9.30 -4.11 -11.77
C GLU A 25 8.76 -3.57 -10.44
N ASP A 26 8.49 -2.27 -10.36
CA ASP A 26 7.96 -1.62 -9.15
C ASP A 26 6.58 -2.17 -8.77
N GLU A 27 5.70 -2.38 -9.77
CA GLU A 27 4.40 -2.98 -9.53
C GLU A 27 4.50 -4.45 -9.12
N VAL A 28 5.43 -5.20 -9.70
CA VAL A 28 5.68 -6.60 -9.32
C VAL A 28 6.15 -6.69 -7.86
N VAL A 29 7.16 -5.91 -7.48
CA VAL A 29 7.70 -5.90 -6.11
C VAL A 29 6.62 -5.50 -5.10
N THR A 30 5.89 -4.42 -5.38
CA THR A 30 4.81 -3.95 -4.50
C THR A 30 3.72 -5.00 -4.34
N ARG A 31 3.28 -5.63 -5.44
CA ARG A 31 2.29 -6.70 -5.38
C ARG A 31 2.77 -7.89 -4.56
N ASN A 32 4.02 -8.33 -4.74
CA ASN A 32 4.56 -9.45 -3.98
C ASN A 32 4.61 -9.12 -2.48
N ILE A 33 5.02 -7.92 -2.09
CA ILE A 33 4.99 -7.49 -0.68
C ILE A 33 3.57 -7.57 -0.11
N LEU A 34 2.56 -7.09 -0.86
CA LEU A 34 1.16 -7.12 -0.41
C LEU A 34 0.60 -8.55 -0.27
N MET A 35 1.05 -9.48 -1.10
CA MET A 35 0.54 -10.86 -1.12
C MET A 35 1.31 -11.79 -0.17
N ASP A 36 2.63 -11.64 -0.07
CA ASP A 36 3.51 -12.59 0.61
C ASP A 36 3.68 -12.28 2.09
N GLN A 37 3.59 -11.00 2.48
CA GLN A 37 3.84 -10.60 3.88
C GLN A 37 2.57 -10.55 4.74
N THR A 38 1.39 -10.79 4.14
CA THR A 38 0.07 -10.66 4.81
C THR A 38 0.04 -9.42 5.73
N PRO A 39 0.20 -8.21 5.18
CA PRO A 39 0.26 -7.00 5.98
C PRO A 39 -1.00 -6.87 6.84
N THR A 40 -0.82 -6.64 8.14
CA THR A 40 -1.94 -6.47 9.07
C THR A 40 -2.76 -5.22 8.77
N ARG A 41 -2.11 -4.17 8.23
CA ARG A 41 -2.72 -2.93 7.71
C ARG A 41 -1.84 -2.31 6.64
N ILE A 42 -2.46 -1.62 5.69
CA ILE A 42 -1.78 -0.82 4.66
C ILE A 42 -2.04 0.67 4.91
N LEU A 43 -1.00 1.48 4.85
CA LEU A 43 -1.13 2.94 4.81
C LEU A 43 -0.89 3.42 3.38
N GLN A 44 -1.96 3.84 2.71
CA GLN A 44 -1.86 4.42 1.37
C GLN A 44 -1.65 5.93 1.51
N VAL A 45 -0.48 6.41 1.09
CA VAL A 45 -0.17 7.85 1.04
C VAL A 45 -0.58 8.41 -0.31
N ALA A 46 -1.55 9.33 -0.34
CA ALA A 46 -2.02 9.95 -1.57
C ALA A 46 -1.74 11.46 -1.62
N ASP A 47 -1.38 11.95 -2.80
CA ASP A 47 -1.28 13.39 -3.05
C ASP A 47 -2.68 13.96 -3.33
N ALA A 48 -3.11 14.89 -2.48
CA ALA A 48 -4.40 15.60 -2.61
C ALA A 48 -4.57 16.32 -3.96
N LYS A 49 -3.47 16.77 -4.59
CA LYS A 49 -3.53 17.41 -5.92
C LYS A 49 -3.85 16.40 -7.03
N ASN A 50 -3.60 15.12 -6.79
CA ASN A 50 -3.76 14.01 -7.74
C ASN A 50 -4.76 12.96 -7.22
N LEU A 51 -5.82 13.42 -6.54
CA LEU A 51 -6.78 12.56 -5.82
C LEU A 51 -7.40 11.45 -6.69
N ARG A 52 -7.68 11.71 -7.98
CA ARG A 52 -8.21 10.69 -8.90
C ARG A 52 -7.34 9.44 -8.93
N ARG A 53 -6.02 9.62 -8.99
CA ARG A 53 -5.04 8.53 -9.05
C ARG A 53 -4.98 7.81 -7.70
N GLY A 54 -4.96 8.56 -6.61
CA GLY A 54 -5.01 8.01 -5.25
C GLY A 54 -6.25 7.14 -5.04
N LEU A 55 -7.44 7.64 -5.36
CA LEU A 55 -8.68 6.92 -5.19
C LEU A 55 -8.80 5.68 -6.08
N LEU A 56 -8.18 5.67 -7.26
CA LEU A 56 -8.13 4.48 -8.12
C LEU A 56 -7.32 3.35 -7.46
N LEU A 57 -6.17 3.67 -6.87
CA LEU A 57 -5.40 2.72 -6.07
C LEU A 57 -6.17 2.23 -4.84
N SER A 58 -6.89 3.14 -4.17
CA SER A 58 -7.76 2.80 -3.03
C SER A 58 -8.85 1.80 -3.41
N LEU A 59 -9.46 1.97 -4.58
CA LEU A 59 -10.44 1.03 -5.12
C LEU A 59 -9.82 -0.35 -5.34
N GLN A 60 -8.64 -0.42 -5.97
CA GLN A 60 -7.95 -1.69 -6.20
C GLN A 60 -7.59 -2.41 -4.88
N LEU A 61 -7.14 -1.68 -3.85
CA LEU A 61 -6.91 -2.24 -2.51
C LEU A 61 -8.20 -2.82 -1.92
N ALA A 62 -9.32 -2.12 -2.07
CA ALA A 62 -10.64 -2.59 -1.62
C ALA A 62 -11.10 -3.84 -2.38
N GLU A 63 -10.91 -3.88 -3.70
CA GLU A 63 -11.24 -5.04 -4.55
C GLU A 63 -10.39 -6.27 -4.21
N MET A 64 -9.13 -6.08 -3.84
CA MET A 64 -8.27 -7.15 -3.32
C MET A 64 -8.62 -7.57 -1.89
N GLY A 65 -9.57 -6.90 -1.24
CA GLY A 65 -9.98 -7.20 0.14
C GLY A 65 -8.92 -6.85 1.18
N LEU A 66 -7.95 -6.00 0.83
CA LEU A 66 -6.85 -5.65 1.72
C LEU A 66 -7.25 -4.49 2.65
N PRO A 67 -7.07 -4.60 3.97
CA PRO A 67 -7.41 -3.54 4.90
C PRO A 67 -6.41 -2.37 4.78
N TYR A 68 -6.90 -1.19 4.40
CA TYR A 68 -6.06 0.00 4.25
C TYR A 68 -6.65 1.25 4.90
N THR A 69 -5.79 2.23 5.14
CA THR A 69 -6.14 3.61 5.50
C THR A 69 -5.54 4.55 4.46
N LEU A 70 -6.36 5.47 3.95
CA LEU A 70 -5.92 6.53 3.04
C LEU A 70 -5.46 7.75 3.88
N SER A 71 -4.25 8.24 3.62
CA SER A 71 -3.66 9.42 4.25
C SER A 71 -3.27 10.49 3.25
#